data_AF-A0AAV5CL81-F1
#
_entry.id   AF-A0AAV5CL81-F1
#
_cell.length_a   1.000
_cell.length_b   1.000
_cell.length_c   1.000
_cell.angle_alpha   90.00
_cell.angle_beta   90.00
_cell.angle_gamma   90.00
#
_symmetry.space_group_name_H-M   'P 1'
#
loop_
_entity.id
_entity.type
_entity.pdbx_description
1 polymer ?
#
loop_
_entity_poly.entity_id
_entity_poly.type
_entity_poly.pdbx_seq_one_letter_code
_entity_poly.pdbx_strand_id
1 'polypeptide(L)'
;MIKSAIMTTADTARADVKPILDEKLKAVRAFAMGAGHVNPSNAADPNLVYDMEEAQYVAYICGLGYTDEQVEIITHERMRADVRGGSPAPR
;
A
#
# COMPACT_ATOMS: atom_id res chain seq x y z
N MET A 1 2.86 -8.06 -3.95
CA MET A 1 2.60 -9.19 -3.02
C MET A 1 3.14 -9.00 -1.60
N ILE A 2 4.46 -8.85 -1.40
CA ILE A 2 5.12 -8.89 -0.06
C ILE A 2 4.50 -7.89 0.94
N LYS A 3 4.28 -6.64 0.52
CA LYS A 3 3.65 -5.62 1.35
C LYS A 3 2.26 -6.05 1.84
N SER A 4 1.46 -6.66 0.96
CA SER A 4 0.13 -7.16 1.33
C SER A 4 0.23 -8.21 2.41
N ALA A 5 1.09 -9.21 2.25
CA ALA A 5 1.24 -10.30 3.22
C ALA A 5 1.54 -9.75 4.63
N ILE A 6 2.52 -8.86 4.73
CA ILE A 6 2.91 -8.22 6.00
C ILE A 6 1.75 -7.42 6.62
N MET A 7 0.97 -6.70 5.81
CA MET A 7 -0.11 -5.85 6.30
C MET A 7 -1.35 -6.66 6.72
N THR A 8 -1.78 -7.63 5.91
CA THR A 8 -3.03 -8.38 6.17
C THR A 8 -2.89 -9.37 7.32
N THR A 9 -1.67 -9.79 7.64
CA THR A 9 -1.39 -10.69 8.76
C THR A 9 -0.83 -9.98 9.99
N ALA A 10 -0.79 -8.65 9.99
CA ALA A 10 -0.32 -7.86 11.13
C ALA A 10 -1.26 -8.00 12.32
N ASP A 11 -0.69 -8.07 13.53
CA ASP A 11 -1.46 -8.13 14.76
C ASP A 11 -1.96 -6.74 15.14
N THR A 12 -3.28 -6.60 15.28
CA THR A 12 -3.92 -5.32 15.66
C THR A 12 -3.97 -5.09 17.17
N ALA A 13 -3.58 -6.11 17.95
CA ALA A 13 -3.58 -6.10 19.40
C ALA A 13 -2.30 -6.75 19.95
N ARG A 14 -2.03 -6.51 21.22
CA ARG A 14 -0.97 -7.18 21.98
C ARG A 14 -1.35 -8.63 22.26
N ALA A 15 -0.39 -9.45 22.67
CA ALA A 15 -0.61 -10.86 23.01
C ALA A 15 -1.67 -11.08 24.11
N ASP A 16 -1.90 -10.10 24.98
CA ASP A 16 -2.95 -10.12 26.01
C ASP A 16 -4.31 -9.56 25.52
N VAL A 17 -4.51 -9.48 24.20
CA VAL A 17 -5.73 -9.01 23.52
C VAL A 17 -6.06 -7.53 23.84
N LYS A 18 -5.07 -6.78 24.37
CA LYS A 18 -5.21 -5.35 24.62
C LYS A 18 -4.80 -4.54 23.39
N PRO A 19 -5.35 -3.32 23.22
CA PRO A 19 -4.92 -2.42 22.16
C PRO A 19 -3.44 -2.08 22.28
N ILE A 20 -2.80 -1.85 21.13
CA ILE A 20 -1.48 -1.26 21.08
C ILE A 20 -1.58 0.19 21.57
N LEU A 21 -0.59 0.62 22.37
CA LEU A 21 -0.58 1.95 22.99
C LEU A 21 0.60 2.79 22.46
N ASP A 22 0.41 4.11 22.44
CA ASP A 22 1.48 5.09 22.20
C ASP A 22 2.36 5.30 23.46
N GLU A 23 3.35 6.18 23.37
CA GLU A 23 4.23 6.54 24.48
C GLU A 23 3.50 7.24 25.65
N LYS A 24 2.27 7.69 25.43
CA LYS A 24 1.39 8.32 26.44
C LYS A 24 0.34 7.34 26.97
N LEU A 25 0.50 6.04 26.68
CA LEU A 25 -0.39 4.96 27.09
C LEU A 25 -1.82 5.07 26.52
N LYS A 26 -1.99 5.69 25.36
CA LYS A 26 -3.27 5.80 24.66
C LYS A 26 -3.35 4.80 23.50
N ALA A 27 -4.53 4.22 23.30
CA ALA A 27 -4.77 3.30 22.19
C ALA A 27 -4.53 4.00 20.84
N VAL A 28 -3.67 3.40 20.01
CA VAL A 28 -3.34 3.93 18.69
C VAL A 28 -4.38 3.51 17.64
N ARG A 29 -4.44 4.30 16.55
CA ARG A 29 -5.28 4.02 15.38
C ARG A 29 -4.40 3.82 14.14
N ALA A 30 -5.01 3.49 13.01
CA ALA A 30 -4.34 3.18 11.75
C ALA A 30 -3.31 4.24 11.29
N PHE A 31 -3.49 5.53 11.61
CA PHE A 31 -2.49 6.56 11.27
C PHE A 31 -1.16 6.43 12.03
N ALA A 32 -1.17 5.82 13.22
CA ALA A 32 0.03 5.64 14.03
C ALA A 32 0.65 4.24 13.84
N MET A 33 -0.17 3.20 13.65
CA MET A 33 0.31 1.80 13.57
C MET A 33 0.14 1.15 12.20
N GLY A 34 -0.45 1.84 11.23
CA GLY A 34 -0.81 1.24 9.95
C GLY A 34 -1.78 0.09 10.13
N ALA A 35 -1.41 -1.09 9.62
CA ALA A 35 -2.20 -2.30 9.73
C ALA A 35 -2.05 -3.02 11.09
N GLY A 36 -0.96 -2.78 11.83
CA GLY A 36 -0.68 -3.51 13.05
C GLY A 36 0.82 -3.75 13.31
N HIS A 37 1.11 -4.53 14.34
CA HIS A 37 2.44 -5.05 14.61
C HIS A 37 2.75 -6.21 13.66
N VAL A 38 3.97 -6.25 13.12
CA VAL A 38 4.34 -7.29 12.14
C VAL A 38 4.35 -8.67 12.78
N ASN A 39 3.71 -9.65 12.12
CA ASN A 39 3.76 -11.06 12.47
C ASN A 39 4.43 -11.85 11.34
N PRO A 40 5.74 -12.11 11.41
CA PRO A 40 6.49 -12.75 10.33
C PRO A 40 6.04 -14.18 10.04
N SER A 41 5.63 -14.93 11.09
CA SER A 41 5.19 -16.31 10.95
C SER A 41 3.92 -16.42 10.11
N ASN A 42 2.94 -15.54 10.36
CA ASN A 42 1.72 -15.50 9.56
C ASN A 42 1.96 -14.90 8.17
N ALA A 43 2.86 -13.92 8.05
CA ALA A 43 3.18 -13.29 6.76
C ALA A 43 3.85 -14.24 5.76
N ALA A 44 4.45 -15.34 6.23
CA ALA A 44 5.03 -16.36 5.38
C ALA A 44 3.98 -17.15 4.57
N ASP A 45 2.75 -17.28 5.10
CA ASP A 45 1.62 -17.88 4.41
C ASP A 45 0.33 -17.07 4.67
N PRO A 46 0.13 -15.94 3.96
CA PRO A 46 -0.95 -15.00 4.22
C PRO A 46 -2.32 -15.45 3.67
N ASN A 47 -2.38 -16.63 3.02
CA ASN A 47 -3.52 -17.17 2.26
C ASN A 47 -3.94 -16.30 1.04
N LEU A 48 -4.26 -15.02 1.27
CA LEU A 48 -4.60 -14.04 0.23
C LEU A 48 -3.59 -12.89 0.23
N VAL A 49 -3.16 -12.48 -0.97
CA VAL A 49 -2.39 -11.25 -1.18
C VAL A 49 -3.11 -10.35 -2.17
N TYR A 50 -3.12 -9.05 -1.88
CA TYR A 50 -3.48 -7.99 -2.82
C TYR A 50 -2.23 -7.61 -3.60
N ASP A 51 -2.15 -8.07 -4.84
CA ASP A 51 -1.04 -7.74 -5.72
C ASP A 51 -1.31 -6.52 -6.59
N MET A 52 -0.25 -5.79 -6.92
CA MET A 52 -0.30 -4.63 -7.80
C MET A 52 0.95 -4.55 -8.67
N GLU A 53 0.72 -4.32 -9.96
CA GLU A 53 1.75 -4.04 -10.96
C GLU A 53 2.04 -2.54 -11.06
N GLU A 54 3.21 -2.19 -11.59
CA GLU A 54 3.64 -0.80 -11.78
C GLU A 54 2.65 0.01 -12.62
N ALA A 55 2.09 -0.61 -13.67
CA ALA A 55 1.06 0.01 -14.51
C ALA A 55 -0.18 0.45 -13.73
N GLN A 56 -0.55 -0.26 -12.66
CA GLN A 56 -1.69 0.09 -11.81
C GLN A 56 -1.38 1.30 -10.92
N TYR A 57 -0.12 1.45 -10.47
CA TYR A 57 0.34 2.65 -9.77
C TYR A 57 0.31 3.86 -10.69
N VAL A 58 0.78 3.71 -11.92
CA VAL A 58 0.75 4.80 -12.90
C VAL A 58 -0.69 5.16 -13.26
N ALA A 59 -1.57 4.18 -13.49
CA ALA A 59 -2.98 4.43 -13.73
C ALA A 59 -3.65 5.19 -12.57
N TYR A 60 -3.32 4.84 -11.32
CA TYR A 60 -3.81 5.54 -10.14
C TYR A 60 -3.36 7.01 -10.12
N ILE A 61 -2.06 7.28 -10.35
CA ILE A 61 -1.52 8.65 -10.39
C ILE A 61 -2.17 9.46 -11.52
N CYS A 62 -2.36 8.85 -12.70
CA CYS A 62 -3.08 9.47 -13.81
C CYS A 62 -4.53 9.79 -13.45
N GLY A 63 -5.22 8.88 -12.75
CA GLY A 63 -6.58 9.06 -12.26
C GLY A 63 -6.72 10.17 -11.19
N LEU A 64 -5.64 10.55 -10.53
CA LEU A 64 -5.60 11.71 -9.62
C LEU A 64 -5.50 13.05 -10.38
N GLY A 65 -5.38 13.04 -11.71
CA GLY A 65 -5.33 14.26 -12.54
C GLY A 65 -3.92 14.81 -12.76
N TYR A 66 -2.88 14.00 -12.58
CA TYR A 66 -1.50 14.39 -12.87
C TYR A 66 -1.29 14.51 -14.39
N THR A 67 -0.45 15.47 -14.81
CA THR A 67 -0.08 15.63 -16.22
C THR A 67 0.96 14.58 -16.64
N ASP A 68 1.07 14.32 -17.95
CA ASP A 68 2.10 13.42 -18.50
C ASP A 68 3.51 13.77 -17.99
N GLU A 69 3.84 15.07 -17.88
CA GLU A 69 5.14 15.54 -17.37
C GLU A 69 5.33 15.20 -15.89
N GLN A 70 4.31 15.35 -15.05
CA GLN A 70 4.39 15.00 -13.64
C GLN A 70 4.50 13.48 -13.43
N VAL A 71 3.78 12.70 -14.23
CA VAL A 71 3.88 11.23 -14.23
C VAL A 71 5.28 10.80 -14.65
N GLU A 72 5.85 11.40 -15.70
CA GLU A 72 7.22 11.13 -16.15
C GLU A 72 8.26 11.45 -15.06
N ILE A 73 8.09 12.56 -14.32
CA ILE A 73 8.98 12.91 -13.21
C ILE A 73 8.93 11.87 -12.08
N ILE A 74 7.75 11.34 -11.76
CA ILE A 74 7.56 10.38 -10.65
C ILE A 74 8.02 8.97 -11.04
N THR A 75 7.70 8.55 -12.26
CA THR A 75 7.96 7.18 -12.74
C THR A 75 9.34 7.03 -13.36
N HIS A 76 9.97 8.13 -13.76
CA HIS A 76 11.18 8.17 -14.57
C HIS A 76 11.04 7.48 -15.94
N GLU A 77 9.79 7.33 -16.43
CA GLU A 77 9.48 6.72 -17.73
C GLU A 77 8.52 7.59 -18.54
N ARG A 78 8.65 7.56 -19.88
CA ARG A 78 7.74 8.27 -20.79
C ARG A 78 6.46 7.48 -21.02
N MET A 79 5.54 7.63 -20.07
CA MET A 79 4.19 7.09 -20.16
C MET A 79 3.18 8.15 -20.60
N ARG A 80 2.10 7.72 -21.25
CA ARG A 80 0.96 8.59 -21.53
C ARG A 80 -0.11 8.38 -20.46
N ALA A 81 -0.54 9.45 -19.79
CA ALA A 81 -1.63 9.37 -18.83
C ALA A 81 -2.95 9.17 -19.57
N ASP A 82 -3.49 7.95 -19.54
CA ASP A 82 -4.85 7.70 -20.01
C ASP A 82 -5.83 7.74 -18.83
N VAL A 83 -6.65 8.79 -18.80
CA VAL A 83 -7.68 9.00 -17.77
C VAL A 83 -8.84 7.99 -17.91
N ARG A 84 -8.90 7.23 -19.00
CA ARG A 84 -10.00 6.29 -19.28
C ARG A 84 -9.86 4.91 -18.62
N GLY A 85 -8.90 4.73 -17.72
CA GLY A 85 -8.73 3.47 -16.99
C GLY A 85 -8.19 2.33 -17.84
N GLY A 86 -7.65 2.63 -19.03
CA GLY A 86 -6.78 1.72 -19.75
C GLY A 86 -5.40 1.64 -19.06
N SER A 87 -4.74 0.49 -19.16
CA SER A 87 -3.35 0.38 -18.70
C SER A 87 -2.50 1.44 -19.39
N PRO A 88 -1.65 2.17 -18.63
CA PRO A 88 -0.73 3.13 -19.21
C PRO A 88 0.19 2.40 -20.19
N ALA A 89 0.32 2.96 -21.39
CA ALA A 89 1.18 2.44 -22.43
C ALA A 89 2.41 3.35 -22.58
N PRO A 90 3.60 2.77 -22.80
CA PRO A 90 4.76 3.56 -23.21
C PRO A 90 4.43 4.29 -24.51
N ARG A 91 4.95 5.51 -24.63
CA ARG A 91 4.88 6.24 -25.91
C ARG A 91 5.83 5.65 -26.94
#